data_AF-A0A7J3JED1-F1
#
_entry.id   AF-A0A7J3JED1-F1
#
_cell.length_a   1.000
_cell.length_b   1.000
_cell.length_c   1.000
_cell.angle_alpha   90.00
_cell.angle_beta   90.00
_cell.angle_gamma   90.00
#
_symmetry.space_group_name_H-M   'P 1'
#
loop_
_entity.id
_entity.type
_entity.pdbx_description
1 polymer ?
#
loop_
_entity_poly.entity_id
_entity_poly.type
_entity_poly.pdbx_seq_one_letter_code
_entity_poly.pdbx_strand_id
1 'polypeptide(L)'
;MTEENVVSKVAELMETLDEIKKYNVLEKYLKKFTIIVISSIAICIAVNLTISFFGLLSAFNEFERFFLNFPIVLIPSVGVLVGILFVRSKMKEVKTGEWKKELSKGFPSALKLLSELDWDNSFDVVSSGRLGYAMYSLVKGAAYGFIFFFIIGFVLNLITYLVLHRIGALGYASFHFSFLSIIVYLRYDLSKRFNEIRAIDKLQCELRRLSDELRSAEL
;
A
#
# COMPACT_ATOMS: atom_id res chain seq x y z
N MET A 1 -15.40 31.18 -19.52
CA MET A 1 -14.45 30.10 -19.15
C MET A 1 -13.30 30.15 -20.15
N THR A 2 -12.03 29.98 -19.74
CA THR A 2 -10.85 30.16 -20.63
C THR A 2 -10.28 28.82 -21.12
N GLU A 3 -9.67 28.80 -22.30
CA GLU A 3 -9.00 27.63 -22.90
C GLU A 3 -7.96 27.00 -21.96
N GLU A 4 -7.22 27.83 -21.21
CA GLU A 4 -6.27 27.38 -20.18
C GLU A 4 -6.91 26.53 -19.08
N ASN A 5 -8.16 26.84 -18.70
CA ASN A 5 -8.86 26.08 -17.65
C ASN A 5 -9.16 24.64 -18.12
N VAL A 6 -9.46 24.46 -19.40
CA VAL A 6 -9.72 23.12 -19.96
C VAL A 6 -8.42 22.32 -20.08
N VAL A 7 -7.34 22.95 -20.57
CA VAL A 7 -6.02 22.30 -20.62
C VAL A 7 -5.56 21.87 -19.23
N SER A 8 -5.74 22.71 -18.21
CA SER A 8 -5.41 22.38 -16.83
C SER A 8 -6.21 21.20 -16.29
N LYS A 9 -7.52 21.15 -16.54
CA LYS A 9 -8.36 20.04 -16.06
C LYS A 9 -8.07 18.73 -16.78
N VAL A 10 -7.73 18.77 -18.06
CA VAL A 10 -7.27 17.58 -18.80
C VAL A 10 -5.93 17.11 -18.25
N ALA A 11 -5.00 18.02 -17.92
CA ALA A 11 -3.74 17.65 -17.27
C ALA A 11 -4.00 16.91 -15.94
N GLU A 12 -4.87 17.45 -15.09
CA GLU A 12 -5.21 16.87 -13.79
C GLU A 12 -5.85 15.48 -13.95
N LEU A 13 -6.79 15.31 -14.90
CA LEU A 13 -7.35 14.00 -15.22
C LEU A 13 -6.28 13.00 -15.66
N MET A 14 -5.39 13.40 -16.57
CA MET A 14 -4.39 12.50 -17.13
C MET A 14 -3.32 12.11 -16.10
N GLU A 15 -2.92 13.03 -15.22
CA GLU A 15 -2.07 12.70 -14.06
C GLU A 15 -2.76 11.70 -13.14
N THR A 16 -4.05 11.91 -12.90
CA THR A 16 -4.78 11.04 -12.00
C THR A 16 -5.00 9.65 -12.61
N LEU A 17 -5.29 9.54 -13.91
CA LEU A 17 -5.38 8.27 -14.62
C LEU A 17 -4.03 7.51 -14.62
N ASP A 18 -2.91 8.22 -14.75
CA ASP A 18 -1.58 7.63 -14.66
C ASP A 18 -1.30 7.06 -13.25
N GLU A 19 -1.73 7.75 -12.19
CA GLU A 19 -1.68 7.20 -10.83
C GLU A 19 -2.55 5.94 -10.69
N ILE A 20 -3.77 5.93 -11.26
CA ILE A 20 -4.63 4.73 -11.24
C ILE A 20 -4.01 3.56 -12.02
N LYS A 21 -3.36 3.82 -13.16
CA LYS A 21 -2.63 2.76 -13.89
C LYS A 21 -1.53 2.13 -13.04
N LYS A 22 -0.80 2.93 -12.24
CA LYS A 22 0.14 2.38 -11.24
C LYS A 22 -0.58 1.56 -10.18
N TYR A 23 -1.83 1.87 -9.84
CA TYR A 23 -2.62 1.11 -8.88
C TYR A 23 -3.14 -0.22 -9.43
N ASN A 24 -3.42 -0.33 -10.71
CA ASN A 24 -3.78 -1.62 -11.31
C ASN A 24 -2.63 -2.66 -11.19
N VAL A 25 -1.38 -2.19 -11.18
CA VAL A 25 -0.22 -3.02 -10.86
C VAL A 25 -0.31 -3.58 -9.43
N LEU A 26 -0.83 -2.82 -8.45
CA LEU A 26 -1.02 -3.33 -7.09
C LEU A 26 -1.94 -4.54 -7.08
N GLU A 27 -3.07 -4.48 -7.77
CA GLU A 27 -4.02 -5.60 -7.84
C GLU A 27 -3.38 -6.84 -8.48
N LYS A 28 -2.71 -6.65 -9.62
CA LYS A 28 -2.04 -7.74 -10.34
C LYS A 28 -0.95 -8.42 -9.52
N TYR A 29 -0.22 -7.67 -8.70
CA TYR A 29 0.89 -8.18 -7.90
C TYR A 29 0.52 -8.45 -6.43
N LEU A 30 -0.71 -8.13 -6.01
CA LEU A 30 -1.19 -8.36 -4.65
C LEU A 30 -1.06 -9.82 -4.24
N LYS A 31 -1.48 -10.76 -5.10
CA LYS A 31 -1.36 -12.19 -4.82
C LYS A 31 0.09 -12.59 -4.55
N LYS A 32 1.04 -12.09 -5.34
CA LYS A 32 2.48 -12.37 -5.16
C LYS A 32 3.02 -11.73 -3.87
N PHE A 33 2.63 -10.49 -3.58
CA PHE A 33 2.98 -9.82 -2.33
C PHE A 33 2.47 -10.61 -1.11
N THR A 34 1.19 -10.97 -1.11
CA THR A 34 0.57 -11.75 -0.03
C THR A 34 1.26 -13.10 0.15
N ILE A 35 1.59 -13.80 -0.94
CA ILE A 35 2.33 -15.07 -0.87
C ILE A 35 3.70 -14.88 -0.23
N ILE A 36 4.45 -13.83 -0.60
CA ILE A 36 5.75 -13.53 0.00
C ILE A 36 5.61 -13.31 1.51
N VAL A 37 4.64 -12.49 1.92
CA VAL A 37 4.39 -12.19 3.35
C VAL A 37 4.00 -13.45 4.11
N ILE A 38 3.00 -14.20 3.64
CA ILE A 38 2.52 -15.43 4.29
C ILE A 38 3.64 -16.47 4.37
N SER A 39 4.41 -16.65 3.29
CA SER A 39 5.52 -17.60 3.26
C SER A 39 6.59 -17.23 4.28
N SER A 40 6.92 -15.94 4.42
CA SER A 40 7.89 -15.49 5.41
C SER A 40 7.43 -15.72 6.86
N ILE A 41 6.13 -15.56 7.13
CA ILE A 41 5.53 -15.87 8.43
C ILE A 41 5.53 -17.39 8.67
N ALA A 42 5.18 -18.20 7.67
CA ALA A 42 5.19 -19.65 7.78
C ALA A 42 6.60 -20.19 8.06
N ILE A 43 7.63 -19.65 7.39
CA ILE A 43 9.03 -19.98 7.64
C ILE A 43 9.42 -19.60 9.09
N CYS A 44 9.03 -18.41 9.55
CA CYS A 44 9.27 -17.98 10.93
C CYS A 44 8.70 -18.97 11.95
N ILE A 45 7.46 -19.42 11.74
CA ILE A 45 6.78 -20.40 12.61
C ILE A 45 7.50 -21.75 12.54
N ALA A 46 7.83 -22.23 11.34
CA ALA A 46 8.51 -23.51 11.15
C ALA A 46 9.90 -23.53 11.83
N VAL A 47 10.67 -22.45 11.70
CA VAL A 47 11.97 -22.29 12.38
C VAL A 47 11.80 -22.31 13.89
N ASN A 48 10.83 -21.56 14.43
CA ASN A 48 10.57 -21.52 15.87
C ASN A 48 10.13 -22.89 16.42
N LEU A 49 9.25 -23.60 15.71
CA LEU A 49 8.84 -24.96 16.06
C LEU A 49 10.01 -25.93 16.02
N THR A 50 10.90 -25.82 15.02
CA THR A 50 12.09 -26.66 14.91
C THR A 50 13.04 -26.45 16.09
N ILE A 51 13.31 -25.19 16.44
CA ILE A 51 14.14 -24.83 17.60
C ILE A 51 13.56 -25.40 18.90
N SER A 52 12.23 -25.31 19.06
CA SER A 52 11.52 -25.81 20.24
C SER A 52 11.52 -27.35 20.29
N PHE A 53 11.24 -28.01 19.17
CA PHE A 53 11.15 -29.47 19.05
C PHE A 53 12.49 -30.16 19.34
N PHE A 54 13.57 -29.64 18.76
CA PHE A 54 14.92 -30.17 19.00
C PHE A 54 15.55 -29.66 20.31
N GLY A 55 14.84 -28.82 21.06
CA GLY A 55 15.35 -28.27 22.32
C GLY A 55 16.66 -27.50 22.16
N LEU A 56 16.91 -26.87 21.00
CA LEU A 56 18.20 -26.27 20.67
C LEU A 56 18.61 -25.15 21.63
N LEU A 57 17.64 -24.55 22.32
CA LEU A 57 17.86 -23.49 23.30
C LEU A 57 17.64 -23.94 24.75
N SER A 58 17.47 -25.24 25.00
CA SER A 58 17.16 -25.79 26.33
C SER A 58 18.28 -25.55 27.36
N ALA A 59 19.53 -25.42 26.93
CA ALA A 59 20.67 -25.13 27.82
C ALA A 59 20.73 -23.68 28.32
N PHE A 60 20.03 -22.77 27.66
CA PHE A 60 20.04 -21.34 27.99
C PHE A 60 18.94 -21.00 29.00
N ASN A 61 19.15 -19.95 29.80
CA ASN A 61 18.11 -19.42 30.69
C ASN A 61 17.01 -18.68 29.88
N GLU A 62 15.89 -18.35 30.52
CA GLU A 62 14.75 -17.70 29.83
C GLU A 62 15.12 -16.39 29.12
N PHE A 63 16.05 -15.63 29.70
CA PHE A 63 16.53 -14.38 29.13
C PHE A 63 17.35 -14.61 27.87
N GLU A 64 18.37 -15.45 27.93
CA GLU A 64 19.19 -15.83 26.79
C GLU A 64 18.34 -16.44 25.67
N ARG A 65 17.37 -17.30 25.99
CA ARG A 65 16.41 -17.86 25.03
C ARG A 65 15.62 -16.79 24.30
N PHE A 66 15.21 -15.72 25.00
CA PHE A 66 14.49 -14.61 24.37
C PHE A 66 15.36 -13.89 23.33
N PHE A 67 16.60 -13.54 23.69
CA PHE A 67 17.52 -12.86 22.77
C PHE A 67 17.96 -13.73 21.60
N LEU A 68 18.17 -15.03 21.83
CA LEU A 68 18.56 -15.97 20.79
C LEU A 68 17.42 -16.26 19.81
N ASN A 69 16.16 -16.18 20.26
CA ASN A 69 14.99 -16.32 19.39
C ASN A 69 14.60 -15.03 18.66
N PHE A 70 14.99 -13.86 19.16
CA PHE A 70 14.60 -12.58 18.58
C PHE A 70 15.00 -12.41 17.09
N PRO A 71 16.20 -12.83 16.63
CA PRO A 71 16.57 -12.76 15.22
C PRO A 71 15.61 -13.46 14.26
N ILE A 72 14.82 -14.44 14.71
CA ILE A 72 13.83 -15.15 13.87
C ILE A 72 12.79 -14.15 13.32
N VAL A 73 12.47 -13.09 14.06
CA VAL A 73 11.57 -12.00 13.62
C VAL A 73 12.09 -11.25 12.40
N LEU A 74 13.40 -11.31 12.12
CA LEU A 74 13.97 -10.72 10.91
C LEU A 74 13.48 -11.43 9.65
N ILE A 75 13.13 -12.72 9.71
CA ILE A 75 12.60 -13.48 8.57
C ILE A 75 11.34 -12.81 7.99
N PRO A 76 10.25 -12.63 8.74
CA PRO A 76 9.06 -11.95 8.24
C PRO A 76 9.33 -10.47 7.94
N SER A 77 10.20 -9.81 8.70
CA SER A 77 10.55 -8.39 8.45
C SER A 77 11.19 -8.20 7.06
N VAL A 78 12.16 -9.06 6.72
CA VAL A 78 12.81 -9.08 5.41
C VAL A 78 11.82 -9.47 4.33
N GLY A 79 10.96 -10.47 4.57
CA GLY A 79 9.92 -10.89 3.62
C GLY A 79 8.98 -9.74 3.24
N VAL A 80 8.49 -8.99 4.23
CA VAL A 80 7.64 -7.80 4.01
C VAL A 80 8.39 -6.71 3.23
N LEU A 81 9.65 -6.41 3.58
CA LEU A 81 10.46 -5.44 2.87
C LEU A 81 10.68 -5.82 1.41
N VAL A 82 11.05 -7.08 1.15
CA VAL A 82 11.23 -7.63 -0.21
C VAL A 82 9.91 -7.53 -1.00
N GLY A 83 8.79 -7.90 -0.37
CA GLY A 83 7.47 -7.79 -0.98
C GLY A 83 7.12 -6.34 -1.39
N ILE A 84 7.37 -5.38 -0.50
CA ILE A 84 7.12 -3.95 -0.77
C ILE A 84 8.02 -3.44 -1.90
N LEU A 85 9.31 -3.77 -1.87
CA LEU A 85 10.27 -3.35 -2.89
C LEU A 85 9.93 -3.95 -4.25
N PHE A 86 9.51 -5.22 -4.28
CA PHE A 86 9.06 -5.89 -5.50
C PHE A 86 7.87 -5.17 -6.14
N VAL A 87 6.83 -4.90 -5.36
CA VAL A 87 5.64 -4.16 -5.85
C VAL A 87 6.04 -2.75 -6.31
N ARG A 88 6.88 -2.05 -5.54
CA ARG A 88 7.35 -0.70 -5.90
C ARG A 88 8.15 -0.69 -7.20
N SER A 89 8.97 -1.71 -7.44
CA SER A 89 9.69 -1.87 -8.71
C SER A 89 8.70 -2.00 -9.87
N LYS A 90 7.65 -2.80 -9.71
CA LYS A 90 6.63 -2.99 -10.75
C LYS A 90 5.78 -1.75 -11.00
N MET A 91 5.50 -0.95 -9.99
CA MET A 91 4.82 0.34 -10.19
C MET A 91 5.68 1.34 -10.97
N LYS A 92 7.01 1.31 -10.80
CA LYS A 92 7.93 2.19 -11.55
C LYS A 92 8.06 1.81 -13.04
N GLU A 93 7.73 0.57 -13.40
CA GLU A 93 7.74 0.11 -14.80
C GLU A 93 6.53 0.63 -15.60
N VAL A 94 5.52 1.20 -14.93
CA VAL A 94 4.35 1.79 -15.60
C VAL A 94 4.75 3.08 -16.28
N LYS A 95 4.54 3.13 -17.60
CA LYS A 95 4.75 4.35 -18.38
C LYS A 95 3.73 5.40 -17.98
N THR A 96 4.22 6.56 -17.58
CA THR A 96 3.40 7.72 -17.20
C THR A 96 3.90 8.98 -17.90
N GLY A 97 2.99 9.91 -18.19
CA GLY A 97 3.30 11.21 -18.77
C GLY A 97 3.44 11.20 -20.29
N GLU A 98 3.06 10.13 -20.99
CA GLU A 98 3.08 10.07 -22.46
C GLU A 98 2.20 11.16 -23.09
N TRP A 99 1.12 11.55 -22.40
CA TRP A 99 0.19 12.60 -22.80
C TRP A 99 0.75 14.03 -22.67
N LYS A 100 1.83 14.27 -21.91
CA LYS A 100 2.38 15.62 -21.68
C LYS A 100 2.82 16.29 -22.98
N LYS A 101 3.38 15.50 -23.91
CA LYS A 101 3.81 15.99 -25.22
C LYS A 101 2.62 16.42 -26.08
N GLU A 102 1.51 15.67 -26.04
CA GLU A 102 0.32 16.00 -26.81
C GLU A 102 -0.43 17.18 -26.20
N LEU A 103 -0.53 17.25 -24.87
CA LEU A 103 -1.19 18.36 -24.17
C LEU A 103 -0.47 19.70 -24.35
N SER A 104 0.86 19.68 -24.56
CA SER A 104 1.65 20.89 -24.82
C SER A 104 1.25 21.65 -26.10
N LYS A 105 0.48 21.01 -27.00
CA LYS A 105 -0.04 21.60 -28.23
C LYS A 105 -1.31 22.44 -28.03
N GLY A 106 -1.79 22.58 -26.78
CA GLY A 106 -2.89 23.47 -26.41
C GLY A 106 -4.28 22.83 -26.50
N PHE A 107 -5.30 23.69 -26.46
CA PHE A 107 -6.71 23.31 -26.29
C PHE A 107 -7.26 22.26 -27.29
N PRO A 108 -6.99 22.34 -28.61
CA PRO A 108 -7.48 21.33 -29.56
C PRO A 108 -6.92 19.92 -29.28
N SER A 109 -5.67 19.84 -28.80
CA SER A 109 -5.06 18.56 -28.45
C SER A 109 -5.56 18.01 -27.11
N ALA A 110 -5.96 18.90 -26.19
CA ALA A 110 -6.64 18.49 -24.95
C ALA A 110 -8.01 17.84 -25.23
N LEU A 111 -8.78 18.39 -26.18
CA LEU A 111 -10.04 17.79 -26.62
C LEU A 111 -9.84 16.46 -27.35
N LYS A 112 -8.83 16.39 -28.20
CA LYS A 112 -8.44 15.14 -28.86
C LYS A 112 -8.15 14.04 -27.84
N LEU A 113 -7.32 14.33 -26.83
CA LEU A 113 -7.00 13.40 -25.75
C LEU A 113 -8.25 12.90 -24.99
N LEU A 114 -9.21 13.77 -24.72
CA LEU A 114 -10.48 13.39 -24.09
C LEU A 114 -11.34 12.48 -24.98
N SER A 115 -11.36 12.77 -26.29
CA SER A 115 -12.17 12.02 -27.26
C SER A 115 -11.61 10.63 -27.56
N GLU A 116 -10.28 10.46 -27.52
CA GLU A 116 -9.59 9.20 -27.77
C GLU A 116 -9.46 8.35 -26.50
N LEU A 117 -9.89 8.87 -25.34
CA LEU A 117 -9.81 8.14 -24.08
C LEU A 117 -10.85 7.00 -24.06
N ASP A 118 -10.36 5.78 -23.87
CA ASP A 118 -11.22 4.62 -23.58
C ASP A 118 -11.76 4.73 -22.16
N TRP A 119 -12.93 5.36 -22.05
CA TRP A 119 -13.60 5.60 -20.79
C TRP A 119 -14.01 4.31 -20.09
N ASP A 120 -14.50 3.32 -20.84
CA ASP A 120 -15.01 2.06 -20.29
C ASP A 120 -13.89 1.27 -19.62
N ASN A 121 -12.75 1.12 -20.30
CA ASN A 121 -11.57 0.50 -19.70
C ASN A 121 -11.04 1.33 -18.52
N SER A 122 -11.06 2.65 -18.61
CA SER A 122 -10.64 3.52 -17.50
C SER A 122 -11.53 3.33 -16.26
N PHE A 123 -12.85 3.14 -16.43
CA PHE A 123 -13.79 2.86 -15.34
C PHE A 123 -13.56 1.49 -14.70
N ASP A 124 -13.37 0.45 -15.51
CA ASP A 124 -13.06 -0.87 -15.00
C ASP A 124 -11.76 -0.85 -14.18
N VAL A 125 -10.76 -0.08 -14.64
CA VAL A 125 -9.50 0.11 -13.94
C VAL A 125 -9.66 0.92 -12.64
N VAL A 126 -10.53 1.93 -12.59
CA VAL A 126 -10.86 2.67 -11.36
C VAL A 126 -11.60 1.79 -10.35
N SER A 127 -12.58 1.02 -10.82
CA SER A 127 -13.42 0.11 -10.04
C SER A 127 -12.59 -1.01 -9.39
N SER A 128 -11.82 -1.73 -10.21
CA SER A 128 -10.93 -2.82 -9.77
C SER A 128 -9.79 -2.30 -8.88
N GLY A 129 -9.20 -1.15 -9.25
CA GLY A 129 -8.17 -0.46 -8.48
C GLY A 129 -8.60 -0.13 -7.04
N ARG A 130 -9.88 0.20 -6.80
CA ARG A 130 -10.42 0.47 -5.45
C ARG A 130 -10.38 -0.75 -4.54
N LEU A 131 -10.79 -1.92 -5.04
CA LEU A 131 -10.77 -3.18 -4.29
C LEU A 131 -9.35 -3.70 -4.12
N GLY A 132 -8.56 -3.70 -5.20
CA GLY A 132 -7.14 -4.09 -5.16
C GLY A 132 -6.34 -3.25 -4.17
N TYR A 133 -6.65 -1.95 -4.10
CA TYR A 133 -6.06 -1.02 -3.15
C TYR A 133 -6.44 -1.34 -1.70
N ALA A 134 -7.74 -1.46 -1.40
CA ALA A 134 -8.20 -1.74 -0.05
C ALA A 134 -7.56 -3.02 0.49
N MET A 135 -7.49 -4.05 -0.35
CA MET A 135 -6.86 -5.32 0.00
C MET A 135 -5.34 -5.19 0.17
N TYR A 136 -4.63 -4.45 -0.71
CA TYR A 136 -3.21 -4.20 -0.55
C TYR A 136 -2.88 -3.46 0.75
N SER A 137 -3.64 -2.41 1.07
CA SER A 137 -3.43 -1.65 2.32
C SER A 137 -3.74 -2.47 3.56
N LEU A 138 -4.73 -3.37 3.52
CA LEU A 138 -4.98 -4.32 4.59
C LEU A 138 -3.80 -5.28 4.80
N VAL A 139 -3.31 -5.92 3.73
CA VAL A 139 -2.18 -6.86 3.83
C VAL A 139 -0.91 -6.13 4.29
N LYS A 140 -0.65 -4.93 3.74
CA LYS A 140 0.49 -4.10 4.15
C LYS A 140 0.36 -3.63 5.60
N GLY A 141 -0.83 -3.24 6.03
CA GLY A 141 -1.12 -2.85 7.41
C GLY A 141 -0.93 -4.00 8.39
N ALA A 142 -1.46 -5.18 8.06
CA ALA A 142 -1.26 -6.40 8.85
C ALA A 142 0.23 -6.78 8.94
N ALA A 143 0.96 -6.70 7.82
CA ALA A 143 2.40 -6.95 7.76
C ALA A 143 3.21 -6.00 8.66
N TYR A 144 2.94 -4.69 8.62
CA TYR A 144 3.58 -3.73 9.52
C TYR A 144 3.18 -3.94 10.97
N GLY A 145 1.91 -4.24 11.21
CA GLY A 145 1.40 -4.58 12.54
C GLY A 145 2.15 -5.75 13.16
N PHE A 146 2.34 -6.81 12.38
CA PHE A 146 3.12 -7.96 12.80
C PHE A 146 4.55 -7.56 13.19
N ILE A 147 5.26 -6.80 12.35
CA ILE A 147 6.63 -6.33 12.65
C ILE A 147 6.64 -5.47 13.93
N PHE A 148 5.70 -4.53 14.04
CA PHE A 148 5.63 -3.60 15.16
C PHE A 148 5.29 -4.30 16.48
N PHE A 149 4.47 -5.36 16.44
CA PHE A 149 4.19 -6.22 17.59
C PHE A 149 5.49 -6.80 18.17
N PHE A 150 6.37 -7.35 17.32
CA PHE A 150 7.64 -7.90 17.80
C PHE A 150 8.63 -6.84 18.25
N ILE A 151 8.72 -5.70 17.54
CA ILE A 151 9.62 -4.60 17.95
C ILE A 151 9.20 -4.05 19.31
N ILE A 152 7.92 -3.71 19.49
CA ILE A 152 7.42 -3.24 20.78
C ILE A 152 7.53 -4.33 21.84
N GLY A 153 7.19 -5.58 21.50
CA GLY A 153 7.35 -6.71 22.40
C GLY A 153 8.78 -6.83 22.91
N PHE A 154 9.77 -6.63 22.04
CA PHE A 154 11.18 -6.60 22.43
C PHE A 154 11.52 -5.44 23.34
N VAL A 155 11.14 -4.22 22.97
CA VAL A 155 11.42 -3.02 23.77
C VAL A 155 10.77 -3.13 25.16
N LEU A 156 9.51 -3.57 25.23
CA LEU A 156 8.80 -3.73 26.50
C LEU A 156 9.44 -4.81 27.37
N ASN A 157 9.80 -5.97 26.79
CA ASN A 157 10.48 -7.04 27.54
C ASN A 157 11.86 -6.60 28.04
N LEU A 158 12.60 -5.81 27.24
CA LEU A 158 13.88 -5.25 27.65
C LEU A 158 13.71 -4.30 28.85
N ILE A 159 12.72 -3.40 28.80
CA ILE A 159 12.42 -2.46 29.89
C ILE A 159 12.01 -3.21 31.16
N THR A 160 11.09 -4.18 31.05
CA THR A 160 10.64 -4.95 32.22
C THR A 160 11.76 -5.79 32.80
N TYR A 161 12.67 -6.29 31.98
CA TYR A 161 13.84 -6.98 32.48
C TYR A 161 14.77 -6.03 33.25
N LEU A 162 15.12 -4.87 32.69
CA LEU A 162 16.02 -3.91 33.33
C LEU A 162 15.46 -3.36 34.66
N VAL A 163 14.14 -3.14 34.73
CA VAL A 163 13.50 -2.53 35.91
C VAL A 163 13.01 -3.57 36.92
N LEU A 164 12.37 -4.64 36.44
CA LEU A 164 11.65 -5.60 37.28
C LEU A 164 12.32 -6.98 37.32
N HIS A 165 13.42 -7.20 36.58
CA HIS A 165 14.07 -8.50 36.41
C HIS A 165 13.08 -9.61 36.00
N ARG A 166 12.04 -9.24 35.24
CA ARG A 166 11.00 -10.14 34.74
C ARG A 166 10.80 -10.00 33.23
N ILE A 167 10.59 -11.13 32.58
CA ILE A 167 10.23 -11.23 31.17
C ILE A 167 8.72 -11.49 31.06
N GLY A 168 8.08 -10.98 30.02
CA GLY A 168 6.68 -11.27 29.69
C GLY A 168 5.64 -10.42 30.42
N ALA A 169 6.03 -9.60 31.40
CA ALA A 169 5.10 -8.81 32.21
C ALA A 169 4.25 -7.81 31.39
N LEU A 170 4.76 -7.35 30.24
CA LEU A 170 4.05 -6.43 29.34
C LEU A 170 3.79 -7.02 27.94
N GLY A 171 3.85 -8.35 27.78
CA GLY A 171 3.63 -9.00 26.48
C GLY A 171 2.24 -8.73 25.88
N TYR A 172 1.23 -8.54 26.72
CA TYR A 172 -0.11 -8.17 26.28
C TYR A 172 -0.20 -6.70 25.81
N ALA A 173 0.62 -5.81 26.37
CA ALA A 173 0.65 -4.41 25.96
C ALA A 173 1.21 -4.24 24.54
N SER A 174 2.18 -5.06 24.12
CA SER A 174 2.68 -5.05 22.73
C SER A 174 1.59 -5.37 21.70
N PHE A 175 0.65 -6.25 22.05
CA PHE A 175 -0.51 -6.54 21.19
C PHE A 175 -1.39 -5.30 21.01
N HIS A 176 -1.74 -4.62 22.10
CA HIS A 176 -2.56 -3.42 22.04
C HIS A 176 -1.90 -2.26 21.30
N PHE A 177 -0.62 -2.00 21.55
CA PHE A 177 0.11 -0.94 20.83
C PHE A 177 0.23 -1.25 19.34
N SER A 178 0.48 -2.51 18.98
CA SER A 178 0.47 -2.93 17.58
C SER A 178 -0.90 -2.76 16.94
N PHE A 179 -1.95 -3.26 17.57
CA PHE A 179 -3.31 -3.13 17.06
C PHE A 179 -3.72 -1.67 16.87
N LEU A 180 -3.42 -0.80 17.85
CA LEU A 180 -3.68 0.64 17.75
C LEU A 180 -2.91 1.28 16.58
N SER A 181 -1.62 0.94 16.42
CA SER A 181 -0.80 1.46 15.34
C SER A 181 -1.33 1.08 13.95
N ILE A 182 -1.82 -0.16 13.81
CA ILE A 182 -2.44 -0.66 12.58
C ILE A 182 -3.71 0.12 12.27
N ILE A 183 -4.57 0.34 13.27
CA ILE A 183 -5.82 1.10 13.09
C ILE A 183 -5.53 2.54 12.64
N VAL A 184 -4.58 3.21 13.31
CA VAL A 184 -4.20 4.59 12.97
C VAL A 184 -3.63 4.64 11.55
N TYR A 185 -2.71 3.72 11.22
CA TYR A 185 -2.10 3.63 9.89
C TYR A 185 -3.14 3.35 8.80
N LEU A 186 -4.00 2.34 8.99
CA LEU A 186 -5.05 1.98 8.03
C LEU A 186 -6.03 3.12 7.84
N ARG A 187 -6.46 3.78 8.92
CA ARG A 187 -7.38 4.92 8.83
C ARG A 187 -6.78 6.05 8.00
N TYR A 188 -5.53 6.40 8.26
CA TYR A 188 -4.85 7.48 7.54
C TYR A 188 -4.62 7.13 6.06
N ASP A 189 -4.07 5.95 5.77
CA ASP A 189 -3.78 5.53 4.39
C ASP A 189 -5.09 5.36 3.60
N LEU A 190 -6.08 4.63 4.13
CA LEU A 190 -7.37 4.46 3.44
C LEU A 190 -8.07 5.79 3.23
N SER A 191 -8.14 6.68 4.23
CA SER A 191 -8.81 7.98 4.09
C SER A 191 -8.16 8.84 3.01
N LYS A 192 -6.82 8.89 2.98
CA LYS A 192 -6.10 9.65 1.94
C LYS A 192 -6.49 9.16 0.55
N ARG A 193 -6.55 7.85 0.35
CA ARG A 193 -6.75 7.27 -0.99
C ARG A 193 -8.19 7.17 -1.42
N PHE A 194 -9.14 7.01 -0.49
CA PHE A 194 -10.55 7.22 -0.79
C PHE A 194 -10.81 8.64 -1.31
N ASN A 195 -10.10 9.64 -0.77
CA ASN A 195 -10.20 11.01 -1.27
C ASN A 195 -9.61 11.15 -2.68
N GLU A 196 -8.49 10.49 -2.98
CA GLU A 196 -7.91 10.44 -4.34
C GLU A 196 -8.89 9.81 -5.35
N ILE A 197 -9.51 8.67 -5.01
CA ILE A 197 -10.52 8.00 -5.85
C ILE A 197 -11.76 8.89 -6.04
N ARG A 198 -12.22 9.58 -4.98
CA ARG A 198 -13.36 10.48 -5.08
C ARG A 198 -13.06 11.72 -5.94
N ALA A 199 -11.81 12.18 -5.95
CA ALA A 199 -11.38 13.27 -6.82
C ALA A 199 -11.49 12.86 -8.31
N ILE A 200 -11.21 11.59 -8.63
CA ILE A 200 -11.36 11.05 -9.99
C ILE A 200 -12.82 11.11 -10.44
N ASP A 201 -13.74 10.61 -9.62
CA ASP A 201 -15.18 10.65 -9.94
C ASP A 201 -15.67 12.08 -10.20
N LYS A 202 -15.17 13.03 -9.40
CA LYS A 202 -15.51 14.46 -9.53
C LYS A 202 -14.92 15.07 -10.80
N LEU A 203 -13.62 14.88 -11.04
CA LEU A 203 -12.92 15.39 -12.22
C LEU A 203 -13.55 14.86 -13.51
N GLN A 204 -13.95 13.60 -13.50
CA GLN A 204 -14.62 12.98 -14.62
C GLN A 204 -16.01 13.54 -14.90
N CYS A 205 -16.82 13.76 -13.85
CA CYS A 205 -18.13 14.39 -14.00
C CYS A 205 -18.00 15.80 -14.59
N GLU A 206 -17.02 16.56 -14.11
CA GLU A 206 -16.71 17.89 -14.64
C GLU A 206 -16.25 17.85 -16.10
N LEU A 207 -15.43 16.87 -16.49
CA LEU A 207 -14.92 16.73 -17.85
C LEU A 207 -15.97 16.22 -18.85
N ARG A 208 -16.88 15.33 -18.43
CA ARG A 208 -18.06 14.96 -19.24
C ARG A 208 -18.95 16.17 -19.49
N ARG A 209 -19.26 16.92 -18.44
CA ARG A 209 -20.05 18.14 -18.56
C ARG A 209 -19.38 19.16 -19.49
N LEU A 210 -18.06 19.33 -19.40
CA LEU A 210 -17.28 20.20 -20.29
C LEU A 210 -17.34 19.74 -21.75
N SER A 211 -17.22 18.44 -22.00
CA SER A 211 -17.34 17.87 -23.34
C SER A 211 -18.72 18.11 -23.94
N ASP A 212 -19.79 17.93 -23.15
CA ASP A 212 -21.17 18.15 -23.59
C ASP A 212 -21.43 19.64 -23.86
N GLU A 213 -20.96 20.54 -22.99
CA GLU A 213 -21.06 21.99 -23.15
C GLU A 213 -20.35 22.47 -24.44
N LEU A 214 -19.13 21.97 -24.72
CA LEU A 214 -18.39 22.33 -25.94
C LEU A 214 -19.06 21.81 -27.20
N ARG A 215 -19.54 20.56 -27.18
CA ARG A 215 -20.27 19.96 -28.30
C ARG A 215 -21.59 20.67 -28.59
N SER A 216 -22.22 21.25 -27.57
CA SER A 216 -23.42 22.07 -27.73
C SER A 216 -23.15 23.49 -28.24
N ALA A 217 -21.92 24.00 -28.08
CA ALA A 217 -21.51 25.34 -28.52
C ALA A 217 -20.97 25.38 -29.97
N GLU A 218 -20.63 24.22 -30.55
CA GLU A 218 -20.28 24.06 -31.97
C GLU A 218 -21.50 23.86 -32.89
N LEU A 219 -22.72 23.73 -32.33
CA LEU A 219 -24.01 23.66 -33.04
C LEU A 219 -24.71 25.02 -33.05
#